data_AF-A0A2V8RJG9-F1
#
_entry.id   AF-A0A2V8RJG9-F1
#
_cell.length_a   1.000
_cell.length_b   1.000
_cell.length_c   1.000
_cell.angle_alpha   90.00
_cell.angle_beta   90.00
_cell.angle_gamma   90.00
#
_symmetry.space_group_name_H-M   'P 1'
#
loop_
_entity.id
_entity.type
_entity.pdbx_description
1 polymer ?
#
loop_
_entity_poly.entity_id
_entity_poly.type
_entity_poly.pdbx_seq_one_letter_code
_entity_poly.pdbx_strand_id
1 'polypeptide(L)' 'MSDSHDREIIGGHLLVIGGAEDKYNERRILKKFLELAGGDKAEVLIVPVASDFPEFVCCGRHRGRMFSMPT' A
#
# COMPACT_ATOMS: atom_id res chain seq x y z
N MET A 1 32.94 -23.30 3.23
CA MET A 1 32.80 -21.96 2.63
C MET A 1 31.55 -21.36 3.25
N SER A 2 31.72 -20.48 4.24
CA SER A 2 30.62 -19.86 4.97
C SER A 2 30.07 -18.71 4.14
N ASP A 3 28.87 -18.90 3.60
CA ASP A 3 28.18 -17.92 2.76
C ASP A 3 27.49 -16.88 3.66
N SER A 4 28.26 -15.91 4.14
CA SER A 4 27.75 -14.78 4.92
C SER A 4 27.02 -13.82 3.98
N HIS A 5 25.70 -13.95 3.92
CA HIS A 5 24.84 -13.03 3.18
C HIS A 5 24.73 -11.73 3.99
N ASP A 6 25.39 -10.67 3.52
CA ASP A 6 25.15 -9.32 4.01
C ASP A 6 23.70 -8.94 3.68
N ARG A 7 22.80 -9.07 4.66
CA ARG A 7 21.44 -8.58 4.52
C ARG A 7 21.46 -7.07 4.61
N GLU A 8 21.27 -6.41 3.47
CA GLU A 8 21.01 -4.98 3.44
C GLU A 8 19.70 -4.69 4.20
N ILE A 9 19.81 -3.91 5.27
CA ILE A 9 18.63 -3.45 6.02
C ILE A 9 18.04 -2.28 5.24
N ILE A 10 17.10 -2.59 4.34
CA ILE A 10 16.25 -1.60 3.69
C ILE A 10 15.21 -1.10 4.71
N GLY A 11 15.36 0.15 5.13
CA GLY A 11 14.46 0.81 6.08
C GLY A 11 13.14 1.25 5.43
N GLY A 12 12.07 1.32 6.22
CA GLY A 12 10.76 1.79 5.78
C GLY A 12 9.73 1.82 6.90
N HIS A 13 8.61 2.50 6.67
CA HIS A 13 7.49 2.52 7.62
C HIS A 13 6.59 1.30 7.41
N LEU A 14 6.31 0.57 8.50
CA LEU A 14 5.28 -0.46 8.53
C LEU A 14 4.06 0.07 9.30
N LEU A 15 2.91 0.12 8.64
CA LEU A 15 1.64 0.51 9.25
C LEU A 15 0.64 -0.64 9.12
N VAL A 16 0.21 -1.20 10.26
CA VAL A 16 -0.76 -2.29 10.30
C VAL A 16 -2.15 -1.73 10.62
N ILE A 17 -3.13 -2.05 9.80
CA ILE A 17 -4.53 -1.62 9.97
C ILE A 17 -5.39 -2.89 10.10
N GLY A 18 -6.10 -3.04 11.22
CA GLY A 18 -6.88 -4.25 11.53
C GLY A 18 -8.22 -4.39 10.79
N GLY A 19 -8.51 -3.53 9.82
CA GLY A 19 -9.80 -3.45 9.11
C GLY A 19 -10.79 -2.47 9.73
N ALA A 20 -11.91 -2.24 9.02
CA ALA A 20 -12.94 -1.24 9.33
C ALA A 20 -12.40 0.20 9.45
N GLU A 21 -11.36 0.51 8.69
CA GLU A 21 -10.81 1.85 8.60
C GLU A 21 -11.84 2.85 8.05
N ASP A 22 -11.78 4.08 8.55
CA ASP A 22 -12.62 5.15 8.03
C ASP A 22 -12.20 5.52 6.60
N LYS A 23 -13.08 5.22 5.64
CA LYS A 23 -12.92 5.49 4.20
C LYS A 23 -13.63 6.74 3.74
N TYR A 24 -14.51 7.32 4.55
CA TYR A 24 -15.47 8.33 4.09
C TYR A 24 -15.30 9.67 4.78
N ASN A 25 -15.04 9.67 6.09
CA ASN A 25 -14.99 10.87 6.88
C ASN A 25 -13.56 11.45 6.90
N GLU A 26 -12.96 11.56 8.07
CA GLU A 26 -11.66 12.19 8.25
C GLU A 26 -10.51 11.38 7.67
N ARG A 27 -10.66 10.05 7.53
CA ARG A 27 -9.67 9.13 6.93
C ARG A 27 -8.29 9.27 7.57
N ARG A 28 -8.24 9.48 8.89
CA ARG A 28 -7.02 9.86 9.63
C ARG A 28 -5.86 8.90 9.40
N ILE A 29 -6.13 7.59 9.42
CA ILE A 29 -5.10 6.57 9.23
C ILE A 29 -4.60 6.50 7.78
N LEU A 30 -5.49 6.68 6.80
CA LEU A 30 -5.15 6.68 5.37
C LEU A 30 -4.36 7.95 4.99
N LYS A 31 -4.71 9.09 5.58
CA LYS A 31 -3.92 10.32 5.46
C LYS A 31 -2.52 10.11 6.04
N LYS A 32 -2.42 9.48 7.21
CA LYS A 32 -1.12 9.17 7.81
C LYS A 32 -0.29 8.23 6.94
N PHE A 33 -0.91 7.22 6.34
CA PHE A 33 -0.25 6.36 5.35
C PHE A 33 0.34 7.16 4.20
N LEU A 34 -0.44 8.06 3.58
CA LEU A 34 0.03 8.91 2.48
C LEU A 34 1.14 9.86 2.91
N GLU A 35 1.04 10.48 4.09
CA GLU A 35 2.11 11.33 4.65
C GLU A 35 3.43 10.55 4.76
N LEU A 36 3.39 9.33 5.31
CA LEU A 36 4.56 8.47 5.47
C LEU A 36 5.11 7.97 4.12
N ALA A 37 4.26 7.85 3.10
CA ALA A 37 4.64 7.45 1.75
C ALA A 37 5.26 8.59 0.90
N GLY A 38 5.32 9.81 1.43
CA GLY A 38 5.86 10.99 0.71
C GLY A 38 4.83 12.06 0.35
N GLY A 39 3.62 11.97 0.89
CA GLY A 39 2.55 12.96 0.73
C GLY A 39 2.15 13.14 -0.74
N ASP A 40 2.15 14.39 -1.22
CA ASP A 40 1.75 14.74 -2.59
C ASP A 40 2.66 14.15 -3.68
N LYS A 41 3.88 13.72 -3.32
CA LYS A 41 4.84 13.10 -4.23
C LYS A 41 4.88 11.57 -4.10
N ALA A 42 3.99 10.99 -3.29
CA ALA A 42 3.98 9.56 -3.04
C ALA A 42 3.67 8.76 -4.32
N GLU A 43 4.52 7.80 -4.64
CA GLU A 43 4.24 6.77 -5.64
C GLU A 43 3.68 5.53 -4.93
N VAL A 44 2.36 5.38 -4.99
CA VAL A 44 1.65 4.33 -4.24
C VAL A 44 1.20 3.21 -5.18
N LEU A 45 1.61 1.98 -4.85
CA LEU A 45 1.09 0.75 -5.44
C LEU A 45 0.06 0.11 -4.50
N ILE A 46 -1.11 -0.21 -5.03
CA ILE A 46 -2.17 -0.93 -4.30
C ILE A 46 -2.20 -2.36 -4.82
N VAL A 47 -2.16 -3.34 -3.92
CA VAL A 47 -2.15 -4.78 -4.24
C VAL A 47 -3.41 -5.43 -3.65
N PRO A 48 -4.55 -5.44 -4.36
CA PRO A 48 -5.84 -5.87 -3.82
C PRO A 48 -6.06 -7.39 -3.88
N VAL A 49 -4.99 -8.19 -3.83
CA VAL A 49 -5.05 -9.67 -4.02
C VAL A 49 -5.87 -10.43 -2.99
N ALA A 50 -6.16 -9.80 -1.84
CA ALA A 50 -6.99 -10.40 -0.79
C ALA A 50 -8.50 -10.27 -1.06
N SER A 51 -8.91 -9.58 -2.14
CA SER A 51 -10.32 -9.34 -2.48
C SER A 51 -10.70 -10.08 -3.76
N ASP A 52 -11.89 -10.65 -3.79
CA ASP A 52 -12.52 -11.21 -5.00
C ASP A 52 -12.99 -10.12 -5.98
N PHE A 53 -12.94 -8.84 -5.58
CA PHE A 53 -13.43 -7.68 -6.34
C PHE A 53 -12.35 -6.59 -6.47
N PRO A 54 -11.20 -6.89 -7.09
CA PRO A 54 -10.03 -6.01 -7.10
C PRO A 54 -10.29 -4.64 -7.76
N GLU A 55 -11.15 -4.60 -8.78
CA GLU A 55 -11.56 -3.37 -9.46
C GLU A 55 -12.35 -2.41 -8.55
N PHE A 56 -13.14 -2.93 -7.61
CA PHE A 56 -13.93 -2.12 -6.69
C PHE A 56 -13.08 -1.60 -5.52
N VAL A 57 -12.06 -2.36 -5.10
CA VAL A 57 -11.10 -1.92 -4.07
C VAL A 57 -10.28 -0.72 -4.55
N CYS A 58 -9.95 -0.69 -5.83
CA CYS A 58 -9.11 0.34 -6.44
C CYS A 58 -9.88 1.46 -7.16
N CYS A 59 -11.23 1.42 -7.20
CA CYS A 59 -12.04 2.46 -7.85
C CYS A 59 -12.12 3.73 -6.99
N GLY A 60 -10.96 4.39 -6.83
CA GLY A 60 -10.81 5.75 -6.36
C GLY A 60 -9.72 6.39 -7.21
N ARG A 61 -10.02 7.55 -7.83
CA ARG A 61 -9.11 8.29 -8.71
C ARG A 61 -7.74 8.52 -8.07
N HIS A 62 -6.79 7.61 -8.31
CA HIS A 62 -5.37 7.80 -8.07
C HIS A 62 -4.62 7.28 -9.28
N ARG A 63 -3.60 8.02 -9.71
CA ARG A 63 -2.72 7.73 -10.87
C ARG A 63 -1.79 6.52 -10.60
N GLY A 64 -2.31 5.45 -10.01
CA GLY A 64 -1.59 4.20 -9.79
C GLY A 64 -1.80 3.26 -10.97
N ARG A 65 -0.74 2.61 -11.45
CA ARG A 65 -0.85 1.54 -12.45
C ARG A 65 -1.45 0.31 -11.76
N MET A 66 -2.63 -0.10 -12.22
CA MET A 66 -3.23 -1.37 -11.83
C MET A 66 -2.47 -2.49 -12.53
N PHE A 67 -1.87 -3.40 -11.76
CA PHE A 67 -1.29 -4.62 -12.30
C PHE A 67 -2.37 -5.71 -12.21
N SER A 68 -2.97 -6.08 -13.35
CA SER A 68 -3.86 -7.23 -13.41
C SER A 68 -3.02 -8.50 -13.46
N MET A 69 -3.19 -9.40 -12.49
CA MET A 69 -2.68 -10.76 -12.61
C MET A 69 -3.60 -11.54 -13.57
N PRO A 70 -3.07 -12.31 -14.54
CA PRO A 70 -3.90 -13.24 -15.30
C PRO A 70 -4.41 -14.33 -14.36
N THR A 71 -5.72 -14.63 -14.45
CA THR A 71 -6.37 -15.76 -13.78
C THR A 71 -5.87 -17.09 -14.30
#